data_AF-A0A2H0SNC3-F1
#
_entry.id   AF-A0A2H0SNC3-F1
#
_cell.length_a   1.000
_cell.length_b   1.000
_cell.length_c   1.000
_cell.angle_alpha   90.00
_cell.angle_beta   90.00
_cell.angle_gamma   90.00
#
_symmetry.space_group_name_H-M   'P 1'
#
loop_
_entity.id
_entity.type
_entity.pdbx_description
1 polymer ?
#
loop_
_entity_poly.entity_id
_entity_poly.type
_entity_poly.pdbx_seq_one_letter_code
_entity_poly.pdbx_strand_id
1 'polypeptide(L)'
;MLKPKVVGVIDVVIGLLQLIYISVVGVWVVPRLTKLYGQLGQSQTVLLPTYLVLGLLVLLGTTNLLHGLRLTNVGPDSSHHHRFTQTAVTLLAVNLVLGSLLVGVVIYSSLLPLSSLGPAVTGVR
;
A
#
# COMPACT_ATOMS: atom_id res chain seq x y z
N MET A 1 20.80 16.09 -12.20
CA MET A 1 19.37 16.47 -12.11
C MET A 1 18.58 15.56 -13.04
N LEU A 2 17.59 14.82 -12.53
CA LEU A 2 16.71 13.98 -13.37
C LEU A 2 15.79 14.87 -14.19
N LYS A 3 15.59 14.55 -15.48
CA LYS A 3 14.61 15.25 -16.32
C LYS A 3 13.21 15.01 -15.73
N PRO A 4 12.32 16.02 -15.71
CA PRO A 4 10.98 15.97 -15.09
C PRO A 4 10.12 14.85 -15.71
N LYS A 5 10.35 14.56 -16.99
CA LYS A 5 9.76 13.43 -17.70
C LYS A 5 10.15 12.08 -17.08
N VAL A 6 11.40 11.92 -16.64
CA VAL A 6 11.87 10.68 -15.99
C VAL A 6 11.22 10.52 -14.62
N VAL A 7 11.15 11.61 -13.84
CA VAL A 7 10.44 11.61 -12.54
C VAL A 7 8.96 11.27 -12.74
N GLY A 8 8.32 11.84 -13.77
CA GLY A 8 6.93 11.54 -14.10
C GLY A 8 6.71 10.08 -14.49
N VAL A 9 7.58 9.48 -15.31
CA VAL A 9 7.50 8.05 -15.65
C VAL A 9 7.63 7.18 -14.40
N ILE A 10 8.56 7.53 -13.50
CA ILE A 10 8.74 6.80 -12.23
C ILE A 10 7.47 6.89 -11.37
N ASP A 11 6.88 8.08 -11.21
CA ASP A 11 5.63 8.27 -10.46
C ASP A 11 4.46 7.46 -11.06
N VAL A 12 4.35 7.42 -12.39
CA VAL A 12 3.32 6.61 -13.08
C VAL A 12 3.52 5.12 -12.79
N VAL A 13 4.74 4.61 -12.93
CA VAL A 13 5.05 3.19 -12.69
C VAL A 13 4.78 2.82 -11.23
N ILE A 14 5.18 3.67 -10.29
CA ILE A 14 4.93 3.46 -8.85
C ILE A 14 3.43 3.46 -8.57
N GLY A 15 2.68 4.43 -9.10
CA GLY A 15 1.22 4.49 -8.95
C GLY A 15 0.53 3.23 -9.50
N LEU A 16 0.95 2.75 -10.68
CA LEU A 16 0.43 1.53 -11.30
C LEU A 16 0.71 0.29 -10.44
N LEU A 17 1.96 0.09 -10.05
CA LEU A 17 2.35 -1.04 -9.21
C LEU A 17 1.62 -1.04 -7.86
N GLN A 18 1.45 0.14 -7.28
CA GLN A 18 0.71 0.33 -6.04
C GLN A 18 -0.76 -0.06 -6.21
N LEU A 19 -1.44 0.42 -7.25
CA LEU A 19 -2.83 0.05 -7.52
C LEU A 19 -2.99 -1.45 -7.75
N ILE A 20 -2.11 -2.07 -8.54
CA ILE A 20 -2.09 -3.52 -8.76
C ILE A 20 -1.95 -4.26 -7.42
N TYR A 21 -0.96 -3.88 -6.60
CA TYR A 21 -0.70 -4.50 -5.31
C TYR A 21 -1.90 -4.39 -4.36
N ILE A 22 -2.50 -3.20 -4.24
CA ILE A 22 -3.67 -2.97 -3.40
C ILE A 22 -4.87 -3.79 -3.89
N SER A 23 -5.09 -3.87 -5.20
CA SER A 23 -6.14 -4.71 -5.77
C SER A 23 -5.93 -6.19 -5.47
N VAL A 24 -4.69 -6.69 -5.58
CA VAL A 24 -4.36 -8.07 -5.22
C VAL A 24 -4.62 -8.31 -3.73
N VAL A 25 -4.15 -7.43 -2.85
CA VAL A 25 -4.35 -7.56 -1.40
C VAL A 25 -5.84 -7.50 -1.04
N GLY A 26 -6.57 -6.52 -1.56
CA GLY A 26 -7.99 -6.31 -1.26
C GLY A 26 -8.89 -7.42 -1.79
N VAL A 27 -8.64 -7.95 -3.00
CA VAL A 27 -9.49 -8.98 -3.62
C VAL A 27 -9.11 -10.39 -3.16
N TRP A 28 -7.83 -10.68 -2.96
CA TRP A 28 -7.37 -12.05 -2.71
C TRP A 28 -6.91 -12.30 -1.28
N VAL A 29 -6.20 -11.35 -0.66
CA VAL A 29 -5.55 -11.57 0.65
C VAL A 29 -6.53 -11.31 1.79
N VAL A 30 -7.20 -10.15 1.80
CA VAL A 30 -8.13 -9.78 2.90
C VAL A 30 -9.27 -10.80 3.04
N PRO A 31 -10.00 -11.21 1.98
CA PRO A 31 -11.11 -12.15 2.15
C PRO A 31 -10.68 -13.52 2.64
N ARG A 32 -9.48 -13.98 2.25
CA ARG A 32 -8.91 -15.25 2.73
C ARG A 32 -8.53 -15.17 4.21
N LEU A 33 -7.90 -14.06 4.63
CA LEU A 33 -7.61 -13.80 6.03
C LEU A 33 -8.90 -13.76 6.86
N THR A 34 -9.93 -13.04 6.40
CA THR A 34 -11.23 -12.96 7.10
C THR A 34 -11.87 -14.34 7.28
N LYS A 35 -11.82 -15.20 6.26
CA LYS A 35 -12.33 -16.58 6.36
C LYS A 35 -11.57 -17.39 7.41
N LEU A 36 -10.23 -17.29 7.44
CA LEU A 36 -9.38 -17.94 8.44
C LEU A 36 -9.69 -17.45 9.86
N TYR A 37 -9.82 -16.14 10.06
CA TYR A 37 -10.20 -15.58 11.36
C TYR A 37 -11.58 -16.02 11.83
N GLY A 38 -12.54 -16.10 10.90
CA GLY A 38 -13.87 -16.64 11.18
C GLY A 38 -13.83 -18.10 11.63
N GLN A 39 -12.97 -18.92 11.03
CA GLN A 39 -12.77 -20.33 11.42
C GLN A 39 -12.11 -20.47 12.80
N LEU A 40 -11.26 -19.53 13.20
CA LEU A 40 -10.57 -19.51 14.50
C LEU A 40 -11.42 -18.89 15.63
N GLY A 41 -12.65 -18.48 15.35
CA GLY A 41 -13.55 -17.84 16.34
C GLY A 41 -13.05 -16.49 16.85
N GLN A 42 -12.08 -15.87 16.17
CA GLN A 42 -11.52 -14.58 16.57
C GLN A 42 -12.32 -13.42 15.99
N SER A 43 -12.43 -12.35 16.77
CA SER A 43 -13.13 -11.12 16.36
C SER A 43 -12.45 -10.51 15.14
N GLN A 44 -13.25 -10.14 14.14
CA GLN A 44 -12.81 -9.53 12.89
C GLN A 44 -12.39 -8.04 13.06
N THR A 45 -11.94 -7.64 14.26
CA THR A 45 -11.68 -6.25 14.66
C THR A 45 -10.66 -5.55 13.75
N VAL A 46 -9.85 -6.31 13.01
CA VAL A 46 -8.80 -5.80 12.11
C VAL A 46 -9.31 -5.43 10.70
N LEU A 47 -10.55 -5.76 10.33
CA LEU A 47 -11.06 -5.51 8.97
C LEU A 47 -11.21 -4.04 8.64
N LEU A 48 -11.86 -3.26 9.51
CA LEU A 48 -12.12 -1.85 9.26
C LEU A 48 -10.82 -1.02 9.11
N PRO A 49 -9.81 -1.16 10.01
CA PRO A 49 -8.52 -0.51 9.81
C PRO A 49 -7.84 -0.93 8.49
N THR A 50 -7.93 -2.22 8.13
CA THR A 50 -7.32 -2.73 6.89
C THR A 50 -7.95 -2.09 5.65
N TYR A 51 -9.28 -2.01 5.58
CA TYR A 51 -9.96 -1.36 4.46
C TYR A 51 -9.72 0.15 4.41
N LEU A 52 -9.62 0.82 5.56
CA LEU A 52 -9.24 2.25 5.62
C LEU A 52 -7.83 2.48 5.06
N VAL A 53 -6.85 1.66 5.46
CA VAL A 53 -5.47 1.75 4.95
C VAL A 53 -5.43 1.44 3.46
N LEU A 54 -6.14 0.41 2.99
CA LEU A 54 -6.25 0.10 1.56
C LEU A 54 -6.88 1.27 0.79
N GLY A 55 -7.95 1.89 1.30
CA GLY A 55 -8.59 3.04 0.68
C GLY A 55 -7.65 4.25 0.56
N LEU A 56 -6.91 4.57 1.62
CA LEU A 56 -5.89 5.63 1.60
C LEU A 56 -4.78 5.34 0.58
N LEU A 57 -4.34 4.09 0.49
CA LEU A 57 -3.35 3.66 -0.49
C LEU A 57 -3.87 3.75 -1.94
N VAL A 58 -5.17 3.49 -2.19
CA VAL A 58 -5.77 3.70 -3.51
C VAL A 58 -5.76 5.17 -3.89
N LEU A 59 -6.16 6.06 -2.96
CA LEU A 59 -6.12 7.50 -3.16
C LEU A 59 -4.70 8.00 -3.45
N LEU A 60 -3.70 7.50 -2.71
CA LEU A 60 -2.31 7.87 -2.96
C LEU A 60 -1.80 7.35 -4.32
N GLY A 61 -2.09 6.08 -4.64
CA GLY A 61 -1.71 5.47 -5.91
C GLY A 61 -2.30 6.19 -7.12
N THR A 62 -3.57 6.59 -7.05
CA THR A 62 -4.23 7.41 -8.08
C THR A 62 -3.64 8.82 -8.15
N THR A 63 -3.34 9.45 -7.01
CA THR A 63 -2.69 10.77 -6.98
C THR A 63 -1.31 10.73 -7.63
N ASN A 64 -0.50 9.71 -7.35
CA ASN A 64 0.81 9.51 -7.99
C ASN A 64 0.70 9.29 -9.49
N LEU A 65 -0.27 8.49 -9.91
CA LEU A 65 -0.49 8.21 -11.32
C LEU A 65 -0.89 9.49 -12.07
N LEU A 66 -1.81 10.28 -11.53
CA LEU A 66 -2.20 11.57 -12.10
C LEU A 66 -1.06 12.59 -12.07
N HIS A 67 -0.27 12.63 -11.00
CA HIS A 67 0.88 13.52 -10.86
C HIS A 67 1.98 13.17 -11.88
N GLY A 68 2.30 11.88 -12.02
CA GLY A 68 3.27 11.39 -13.00
C GLY A 68 2.82 11.61 -14.46
N LEU A 69 1.53 11.44 -14.77
CA LEU A 69 0.97 11.76 -16.08
C LEU A 69 1.02 13.26 -16.39
N ARG A 70 0.84 14.12 -15.40
CA ARG A 70 1.03 15.57 -15.58
C ARG A 70 2.50 15.90 -15.81
N LEU A 71 3.40 15.34 -15.00
CA LEU A 71 4.86 15.53 -15.11
C LEU A 71 5.45 15.10 -16.46
N THR A 72 4.91 14.05 -17.07
CA THR A 72 5.35 13.57 -18.39
C THR A 72 4.87 14.47 -19.53
N ASN A 73 3.77 15.20 -19.34
CA ASN A 73 3.16 16.09 -20.33
C ASN A 73 3.57 17.57 -20.19
N VAL A 74 4.15 18.00 -19.07
CA VAL A 74 4.57 19.40 -18.86
C VAL A 74 5.88 19.70 -19.61
N GLY A 75 5.88 20.82 -20.35
CA GLY A 75 7.02 21.33 -21.11
C GLY A 75 8.19 21.82 -20.23
N PRO A 76 9.34 22.18 -20.83
CA PRO A 76 10.60 22.39 -20.11
C PRO A 76 10.72 23.69 -19.29
N ASP A 77 9.64 24.42 -19.02
CA ASP A 77 9.72 25.71 -18.30
C ASP A 77 10.07 25.56 -16.82
N SER A 78 11.04 26.37 -16.40
CA SER A 78 12.04 26.05 -15.38
C SER A 78 11.71 26.50 -13.94
N SER A 79 10.53 27.06 -13.67
CA SER A 79 10.12 27.43 -12.31
C SER A 79 9.36 26.33 -11.56
N HIS A 80 8.75 25.41 -12.30
CA HIS A 80 7.90 24.36 -11.73
C HIS A 80 8.71 23.11 -11.33
N HIS A 81 9.89 22.88 -11.90
CA HIS A 81 10.70 21.69 -11.62
C HIS A 81 10.95 21.43 -10.14
N HIS A 82 11.32 22.45 -9.37
CA HIS A 82 11.69 22.25 -7.97
C HIS A 82 10.50 21.82 -7.10
N ARG A 83 9.35 22.50 -7.27
CA ARG A 83 8.11 22.18 -6.54
C ARG A 83 7.62 20.78 -6.90
N PHE A 84 7.60 20.43 -8.18
CA PHE A 84 7.15 19.12 -8.63
C PHE A 84 8.07 17.98 -8.18
N THR A 85 9.39 18.18 -8.17
CA THR A 85 10.33 17.18 -7.66
C THR A 85 10.17 16.99 -6.16
N GLN A 86 9.94 18.07 -5.40
CA GLN A 86 9.61 17.98 -3.97
C GLN A 86 8.31 17.21 -3.74
N THR A 87 7.25 17.48 -4.52
CA THR A 87 5.98 16.76 -4.42
C THR A 87 6.14 15.27 -4.67
N ALA A 88 6.91 14.87 -5.69
CA ALA A 88 7.20 13.47 -5.98
C ALA A 88 7.96 12.78 -4.82
N VAL A 89 8.95 13.44 -4.23
CA VAL A 89 9.70 12.90 -3.07
C VAL A 89 8.80 12.74 -1.84
N THR A 90 7.95 13.72 -1.55
CA THR A 90 7.00 13.64 -0.43
C THR A 90 6.00 12.50 -0.64
N LEU A 91 5.48 12.35 -1.87
CA LEU A 91 4.58 11.26 -2.23
C LEU A 91 5.27 9.88 -2.10
N LEU A 92 6.54 9.78 -2.49
CA LEU A 92 7.34 8.57 -2.32
C LEU A 92 7.52 8.21 -0.83
N ALA A 93 7.82 9.20 0.01
CA ALA A 93 7.98 9.01 1.45
C ALA A 93 6.68 8.56 2.13
N VAL A 94 5.55 9.20 1.79
CA VAL A 94 4.23 8.81 2.31
C VAL A 94 3.86 7.39 1.86
N ASN A 95 4.21 7.03 0.62
CA ASN A 95 4.02 5.67 0.11
C ASN A 95 4.81 4.62 0.88
N LEU A 96 6.07 4.90 1.22
CA LEU A 96 6.90 4.01 2.02
C LEU A 96 6.29 3.78 3.42
N VAL A 97 5.79 4.84 4.06
CA VAL A 97 5.16 4.75 5.39
C VAL A 97 3.86 3.97 5.34
N LEU A 98 2.95 4.27 4.41
CA LEU A 98 1.67 3.56 4.31
C LEU A 98 1.85 2.12 3.81
N GLY A 99 2.80 1.88 2.91
CA GLY A 99 3.14 0.54 2.42
C GLY A 99 3.72 -0.34 3.53
N SER A 100 4.63 0.18 4.34
CA SER A 100 5.18 -0.54 5.49
C SER A 100 4.12 -0.82 6.57
N LEU A 101 3.20 0.11 6.83
CA LEU A 101 2.02 -0.14 7.67
C LEU A 101 1.17 -1.30 7.13
N LEU A 102 0.87 -1.32 5.83
CA LEU A 102 0.09 -2.40 5.23
C LEU A 102 0.81 -3.76 5.33
N VAL A 103 2.11 -3.80 5.04
CA VAL A 103 2.92 -5.02 5.19
C VAL A 103 2.93 -5.48 6.65
N GLY A 104 3.07 -4.56 7.61
CA GLY A 104 2.98 -4.86 9.04
C GLY A 104 1.63 -5.46 9.43
N VAL A 105 0.53 -4.89 8.94
CA VAL A 105 -0.82 -5.43 9.15
C VAL A 105 -0.97 -6.82 8.53
N VAL A 106 -0.49 -7.04 7.31
CA VAL A 106 -0.55 -8.35 6.64
C VAL A 106 0.29 -9.39 7.39
N ILE A 107 1.52 -9.06 7.80
CA ILE A 107 2.39 -9.95 8.57
C ILE A 107 1.75 -10.28 9.92
N TYR A 108 1.36 -9.27 10.70
CA TYR A 108 0.69 -9.47 11.99
C TYR A 108 -0.57 -10.33 11.83
N SER A 109 -1.35 -10.08 10.77
CA SER A 109 -2.57 -10.83 10.49
C SER A 109 -2.30 -12.28 10.06
N SER A 110 -1.17 -12.53 9.40
CA SER A 110 -0.76 -13.89 9.00
C SER A 110 -0.10 -14.69 10.14
N LEU A 111 0.48 -14.03 11.14
CA LEU A 111 1.14 -14.66 12.28
C LEU A 111 0.17 -15.00 13.43
N LEU A 112 -0.92 -14.24 13.59
CA LEU A 112 -1.96 -14.48 14.60
C LEU A 112 -2.57 -15.90 14.55
N PRO A 113 -2.88 -16.46 13.36
CA PRO A 113 -3.30 -17.85 13.25
C PRO A 113 -2.24 -18.85 13.74
N LEU A 114 -0.94 -18.59 13.46
CA LEU A 114 0.15 -19.49 13.83
C LEU A 114 0.41 -19.52 15.34
N SER A 115 0.28 -18.38 16.04
CA SER A 115 0.43 -18.34 17.49
C SER A 115 -0.68 -19.09 18.24
N SER A 116 -1.90 -19.18 17.65
CA SER A 116 -3.00 -19.99 18.19
C SER A 116 -2.83 -21.51 17.98
N LEU A 117 -1.96 -21.93 17.06
CA LEU A 117 -1.64 -23.34 16.82
C LEU A 117 -0.57 -23.88 17.79
N GLY A 118 0.22 -23.01 18.42
CA GLY A 118 1.27 -23.40 19.38
C GLY A 118 0.76 -24.23 20.58
N PRO A 119 -0.31 -23.82 21.28
CA PRO A 119 -0.87 -24.59 22.39
C PRO A 119 -1.53 -25.90 21.94
N ALA A 120 -2.04 -25.94 20.71
CA ALA A 120 -2.70 -27.13 20.15
C ALA A 120 -1.71 -28.24 19.76
N VAL A 121 -0.45 -27.90 19.50
CA VAL A 121 0.61 -28.85 19.10
C VAL A 121 1.41 -29.36 20.30
N THR A 122 1.54 -28.59 21.39
CA THR A 122 2.32 -29.02 22.57
C THR A 122 1.52 -29.79 23.61
N GLY A 123 0.19 -29.86 23.52
CA GLY A 123 -0.63 -30.65 24.44
C GLY A 123 -0.54 -30.23 25.90
N VAL A 124 -0.02 -29.03 26.19
CA VAL A 124 0.03 -28.48 27.54
C VAL A 124 -1.23 -27.66 27.75
N ARG A 125 -2.20 -28.27 28.45
CA ARG A 125 -3.32 -27.58 29.08
C ARG A 125 -2.85 -26.81 30.31
#